data_AF-A0A0S8HWG0-F1
#
_entry.id   AF-A0A0S8HWG0-F1
#
_cell.length_a   1.000
_cell.length_b   1.000
_cell.length_c   1.000
_cell.angle_alpha   90.00
_cell.angle_beta   90.00
_cell.angle_gamma   90.00
#
_symmetry.space_group_name_H-M   'P 1'
#
loop_
_entity.id
_entity.type
_entity.pdbx_description
1 polymer ?
#
loop_
_entity_poly.entity_id
_entity_poly.type
_entity_poly.pdbx_seq_one_letter_code
_entity_poly.pdbx_strand_id
1 'polypeptide(L)'
;MLSMATTIVVAIILLLLVHSSMLTAQTTIADEAMHAAEIALAYYVKLTKETGMPAEQSKKGAVGDIQLGKPYKVLTLSLEELATATITTSISDIIHDYHVIWFPVWQNGEIWAELEIVRRNGKWRGRSFGGGRRARQVLRARDKIANAIKSGEADITNPDCILRVPEIGAWFISAKHKRDMKIIPITSRLDRFGLEEGKLYNSREFKHKISTIKR
;
A
#
# COMPACT_ATOMS: atom_id res chain seq x y z
N MET A 1 -31.84 -0.87 -40.77
CA MET A 1 -30.36 -0.99 -40.75
C MET A 1 -29.82 0.19 -39.95
N LEU A 2 -29.42 0.00 -38.69
CA LEU A 2 -28.71 1.06 -37.96
C LEU A 2 -27.35 1.26 -38.64
N SER A 3 -27.06 2.51 -39.03
CA SER A 3 -25.81 2.91 -39.66
C SER A 3 -24.62 2.54 -38.77
N MET A 4 -23.55 2.04 -39.37
CA MET A 4 -22.28 1.72 -38.68
C MET A 4 -21.77 2.90 -37.82
N ALA A 5 -22.09 4.13 -38.22
CA ALA A 5 -21.73 5.34 -37.50
C ALA A 5 -22.45 5.49 -36.15
N THR A 6 -23.72 5.10 -36.04
CA THR A 6 -24.48 5.22 -34.78
C THR A 6 -23.98 4.21 -33.74
N THR A 7 -23.54 3.02 -34.15
CA THR A 7 -23.00 2.00 -33.25
C THR A 7 -21.65 2.42 -32.65
N ILE A 8 -20.79 3.07 -33.43
CA ILE A 8 -19.46 3.54 -32.98
C ILE A 8 -19.61 4.68 -31.96
N VAL A 9 -20.53 5.62 -32.20
CA VAL A 9 -20.76 6.75 -31.28
C VAL A 9 -21.29 6.27 -29.93
N VAL A 10 -22.24 5.32 -29.92
CA VAL A 10 -22.76 4.74 -28.67
C VAL A 10 -21.67 4.00 -27.88
N ALA A 11 -20.79 3.25 -28.55
CA ALA A 11 -19.68 2.55 -27.91
C ALA A 11 -18.67 3.53 -27.26
N ILE A 12 -18.35 4.64 -27.93
CA ILE A 12 -17.44 5.67 -27.39
C ILE A 12 -18.06 6.37 -26.18
N ILE A 13 -19.35 6.72 -26.23
CA ILE A 13 -20.06 7.35 -25.11
C ILE A 13 -20.11 6.41 -23.89
N LEU A 14 -20.40 5.12 -24.10
CA LEU A 14 -20.36 4.11 -23.04
C LEU A 14 -18.95 3.97 -22.43
N LEU A 15 -17.90 3.95 -23.26
CA LEU A 15 -16.51 3.90 -22.79
C LEU A 15 -16.12 5.12 -21.96
N LEU A 16 -16.55 6.32 -22.37
CA LEU A 16 -16.31 7.58 -21.64
C LEU A 16 -17.08 7.63 -20.32
N LEU A 17 -18.32 7.16 -20.29
CA LEU A 17 -19.14 7.10 -19.08
C LEU A 17 -18.58 6.09 -18.06
N VAL A 18 -18.11 4.92 -18.54
CA VAL A 18 -17.46 3.92 -17.68
C VAL A 18 -16.14 4.47 -17.11
N HIS A 19 -15.30 5.11 -17.93
CA HIS A 19 -14.07 5.75 -17.44
C HIS A 19 -14.37 6.84 -16.40
N SER A 20 -15.34 7.71 -16.68
CA SER A 20 -15.67 8.82 -15.77
C SER A 20 -16.24 8.31 -14.44
N SER A 21 -17.04 7.24 -14.48
CA SER A 21 -17.60 6.58 -13.28
C SER A 21 -16.52 5.88 -12.46
N MET A 22 -15.54 5.23 -13.11
CA MET A 22 -14.41 4.63 -12.42
C MET A 22 -13.48 5.67 -11.79
N LEU A 23 -13.21 6.77 -12.49
CA LEU A 23 -12.42 7.87 -11.95
C LEU A 23 -13.11 8.52 -10.74
N THR A 24 -14.41 8.82 -10.83
CA THR A 24 -15.17 9.40 -9.71
C THR A 24 -15.23 8.46 -8.50
N ALA A 25 -15.52 7.18 -8.70
CA ALA A 25 -15.56 6.20 -7.60
C ALA A 25 -14.21 6.06 -6.88
N GLN A 26 -13.10 6.20 -7.61
CA GLN A 26 -11.76 6.06 -7.06
C GLN A 26 -11.31 7.30 -6.28
N THR A 27 -11.73 8.51 -6.69
CA THR A 27 -11.57 9.74 -5.88
C THR A 27 -12.39 9.70 -4.60
N THR A 28 -13.66 9.27 -4.65
CA THR A 28 -14.53 9.22 -3.46
C THR A 28 -13.99 8.29 -2.37
N ILE A 29 -13.43 7.13 -2.74
CA ILE A 29 -12.87 6.17 -1.78
C ILE A 29 -11.64 6.74 -1.06
N ALA A 30 -10.79 7.48 -1.77
CA ALA A 30 -9.60 8.10 -1.20
C ALA A 30 -10.00 9.20 -0.19
N ASP A 31 -11.01 10.01 -0.55
CA ASP A 31 -11.52 11.09 0.28
C ASP A 31 -12.23 10.56 1.55
N GLU A 32 -13.07 9.52 1.40
CA GLU A 32 -13.73 8.88 2.55
C GLU A 32 -12.73 8.25 3.53
N ALA A 33 -11.69 7.59 3.01
CA ALA A 33 -10.67 6.99 3.86
C ALA A 33 -9.78 8.05 4.52
N MET A 34 -9.48 9.16 3.83
CA MET A 34 -8.77 10.31 4.40
C MET A 34 -9.59 10.94 5.53
N HIS A 35 -10.88 11.19 5.30
CA HIS A 35 -11.76 11.75 6.32
C HIS A 35 -11.86 10.83 7.56
N ALA A 36 -11.99 9.51 7.35
CA ALA A 36 -11.95 8.55 8.45
C ALA A 36 -10.60 8.55 9.18
N ALA A 37 -9.49 8.80 8.48
CA ALA A 37 -8.17 8.91 9.07
C ALA A 37 -8.03 10.16 9.95
N GLU A 38 -8.53 11.30 9.50
CA GLU A 38 -8.54 12.55 10.28
C GLU A 38 -9.32 12.40 11.58
N ILE A 39 -10.53 11.83 11.50
CA ILE A 39 -11.37 11.54 12.67
C ILE A 39 -10.65 10.58 13.64
N ALA A 40 -10.08 9.49 13.12
CA ALA A 40 -9.37 8.52 13.93
C ALA A 40 -8.14 9.15 14.61
N LEU A 41 -7.36 9.94 13.88
CA LEU A 41 -6.19 10.64 14.40
C LEU A 41 -6.58 11.60 15.53
N ALA A 42 -7.63 12.41 15.33
CA ALA A 42 -8.13 13.33 16.35
C ALA A 42 -8.57 12.58 17.62
N TYR A 43 -9.25 11.44 17.46
CA TYR A 43 -9.64 10.57 18.57
C TYR A 43 -8.42 10.03 19.33
N TYR A 44 -7.41 9.50 18.63
CA TYR A 44 -6.21 8.96 19.27
C TYR A 44 -5.37 10.05 19.96
N VAL A 45 -5.29 11.25 19.39
CA VAL A 45 -4.65 12.42 20.03
C VAL A 45 -5.33 12.76 21.32
N LYS A 46 -6.66 12.86 21.31
CA LYS A 46 -7.46 13.15 22.49
C LYS A 46 -7.23 12.09 23.56
N LEU A 47 -7.32 10.80 23.20
CA LEU A 47 -7.09 9.69 24.11
C LEU A 47 -5.68 9.71 24.71
N THR A 48 -4.66 9.97 23.90
CA THR A 48 -3.27 10.06 24.38
C THR A 48 -3.07 11.21 25.35
N LYS A 49 -3.69 12.38 25.09
CA LYS A 49 -3.64 13.54 25.98
C LYS A 49 -4.37 13.29 27.31
N GLU A 50 -5.52 12.60 27.27
CA GLU A 50 -6.33 12.31 28.46
C GLU A 50 -5.74 11.20 29.33
N THR A 51 -5.16 10.16 28.71
CA THR A 51 -4.64 8.98 29.43
C THR A 51 -3.15 9.05 29.73
N GLY A 52 -2.40 9.94 29.06
CA GLY A 52 -0.95 10.01 29.16
C GLY A 52 -0.20 8.78 28.62
N MET A 53 -0.92 7.76 28.16
CA MET A 53 -0.34 6.55 27.57
C MET A 53 -0.11 6.79 26.08
N PRO A 54 1.15 6.84 25.61
CA PRO A 54 1.42 6.82 24.19
C PRO A 54 0.87 5.51 23.61
N ALA A 55 0.25 5.55 22.44
CA ALA A 55 -0.05 4.33 21.71
C ALA A 55 1.23 3.47 21.61
N GLU A 56 1.16 2.17 21.89
CA GLU A 56 2.32 1.29 22.03
C GLU A 56 3.39 1.59 20.96
N GLN A 57 4.63 1.86 21.41
CA GLN A 57 5.80 2.15 20.56
C GLN A 57 5.77 3.48 19.76
N SER A 58 4.88 4.43 20.08
CA SER A 58 5.09 5.84 19.72
C SER A 58 6.24 6.44 20.54
N LYS A 59 6.97 7.44 20.01
CA LYS A 59 8.05 8.07 20.77
C LYS A 59 7.48 8.64 22.08
N LYS A 60 8.12 8.31 23.21
CA LYS A 60 7.81 8.93 24.51
C LYS A 60 7.98 10.45 24.37
N GLY A 61 6.93 11.21 24.64
CA GLY A 61 6.92 12.67 24.53
C GLY A 61 5.52 13.24 24.53
N ALA A 62 5.40 14.55 24.76
CA ALA A 62 4.13 15.26 24.65
C ALA A 62 3.61 15.21 23.20
N VAL A 63 2.29 15.09 23.04
CA VAL A 63 1.65 15.18 21.71
C VAL A 63 1.68 16.64 21.25
N GLY A 64 2.71 17.00 20.48
CA GLY A 64 2.78 18.24 19.67
C GLY A 64 1.97 18.14 18.37
N ASP A 65 2.26 19.02 17.41
CA ASP A 65 1.56 19.06 16.11
C ASP A 65 1.83 17.78 15.31
N ILE A 66 0.79 16.98 15.12
CA ILE A 66 0.86 15.74 14.34
C ILE A 66 0.09 15.86 13.03
N GLN A 67 0.60 15.20 11.99
CA GLN A 67 0.04 15.27 10.63
C GLN A 67 0.00 13.89 9.98
N LEU A 68 -1.05 13.63 9.20
CA LEU A 68 -1.10 12.47 8.32
C LEU A 68 -0.13 12.69 7.15
N GLY A 69 0.73 11.71 6.92
CA GLY A 69 1.53 11.66 5.71
C GLY A 69 0.77 11.04 4.54
N LYS A 70 1.48 10.79 3.44
CA LYS A 70 0.92 10.17 2.23
C LYS A 70 0.24 8.82 2.57
N PRO A 71 -1.00 8.57 2.11
CA PRO A 71 -1.67 7.28 2.26
C PRO A 71 -1.01 6.19 1.40
N TYR A 72 -0.99 4.97 1.93
CA TYR A 72 -0.58 3.77 1.22
C TYR A 72 -1.72 2.75 1.22
N LYS A 73 -2.11 2.31 0.02
CA LYS A 73 -3.02 1.18 -0.12
C LYS A 73 -2.29 -0.10 0.28
N VAL A 74 -2.92 -0.92 1.10
CA VAL A 74 -2.41 -2.24 1.45
C VAL A 74 -3.03 -3.28 0.54
N LEU A 75 -2.17 -4.03 -0.15
CA LEU A 75 -2.49 -5.18 -0.95
C LEU A 75 -2.03 -6.45 -0.22
N THR A 76 -2.64 -7.58 -0.55
CA THR A 76 -2.24 -8.89 -0.02
C THR A 76 -1.94 -9.86 -1.15
N LEU A 77 -0.96 -10.73 -0.92
CA LEU A 77 -0.64 -11.86 -1.77
C LEU A 77 -0.60 -13.12 -0.90
N SER A 78 -1.38 -14.13 -1.25
CA SER A 78 -1.28 -15.43 -0.60
C SER A 78 -0.16 -16.28 -1.20
N LEU A 79 0.55 -17.03 -0.36
CA LEU A 79 1.48 -18.05 -0.81
C LEU A 79 0.79 -19.20 -1.55
N GLU A 80 -0.48 -19.47 -1.25
CA GLU A 80 -1.27 -20.49 -1.94
C GLU A 80 -1.53 -20.14 -3.40
N GLU A 81 -1.97 -18.90 -3.62
CA GLU A 81 -2.22 -18.36 -4.96
C GLU A 81 -0.92 -18.27 -5.74
N LEU A 82 0.18 -17.91 -5.06
CA LEU A 82 1.50 -17.90 -5.68
C LEU A 82 1.96 -19.30 -6.09
N ALA A 83 1.67 -20.33 -5.29
CA ALA A 83 2.07 -21.71 -5.55
C ALA A 83 1.28 -22.36 -6.71
N THR A 84 0.02 -21.96 -6.88
CA THR A 84 -0.85 -22.45 -7.96
C THR A 84 -0.74 -21.62 -9.24
N ALA A 85 -0.17 -20.41 -9.17
CA ALA A 85 0.07 -19.56 -10.33
C ALA A 85 1.08 -20.18 -11.30
N THR A 86 0.79 -20.12 -12.60
CA THR A 86 1.74 -20.54 -13.63
C THR A 86 2.89 -19.53 -13.74
N ILE A 87 3.97 -19.93 -14.41
CA ILE A 87 5.13 -19.06 -14.62
C ILE A 87 4.81 -17.81 -15.46
N THR A 88 3.70 -17.83 -16.21
CA THR A 88 3.23 -16.73 -17.05
C THR A 88 2.26 -15.78 -16.34
N THR A 89 1.65 -16.20 -15.22
CA THR A 89 0.77 -15.34 -14.42
C THR A 89 1.57 -14.13 -13.91
N SER A 90 1.05 -12.92 -14.04
CA SER A 90 1.68 -11.74 -13.41
C SER A 90 1.38 -11.73 -11.91
N ILE A 91 2.25 -11.15 -11.07
CA ILE A 91 1.88 -10.95 -9.65
C ILE A 91 0.68 -10.02 -9.54
N SER A 92 0.54 -9.04 -10.45
CA SER A 92 -0.60 -8.12 -10.47
C SER A 92 -1.97 -8.81 -10.53
N ASP A 93 -2.01 -10.05 -11.02
CA ASP A 93 -3.24 -10.79 -11.26
C ASP A 93 -3.68 -11.61 -10.03
N ILE A 94 -2.77 -11.77 -9.06
CA ILE A 94 -2.96 -12.58 -7.84
C ILE A 94 -2.77 -11.75 -6.56
N ILE A 95 -2.69 -10.42 -6.68
CA ILE A 95 -2.73 -9.50 -5.54
C ILE A 95 -4.14 -8.99 -5.35
N HIS A 96 -4.56 -8.94 -4.10
CA HIS A 96 -5.91 -8.53 -3.72
C HIS A 96 -5.88 -7.26 -2.89
N ASP A 97 -6.95 -6.49 -2.99
CA ASP A 97 -7.17 -5.36 -2.09
C ASP A 97 -7.39 -5.86 -0.67
N TYR A 98 -6.56 -5.43 0.28
CA TYR A 98 -6.73 -5.80 1.68
C TYR A 98 -7.77 -4.93 2.39
N HIS A 99 -8.38 -3.96 1.68
CA HIS A 99 -9.34 -2.99 2.20
C HIS A 99 -8.81 -2.23 3.42
N VAL A 100 -7.50 -1.95 3.39
CA VAL A 100 -6.79 -1.19 4.41
C VAL A 100 -6.02 -0.07 3.71
N ILE A 101 -6.16 1.14 4.23
CA ILE A 101 -5.29 2.27 3.93
C ILE A 101 -4.46 2.56 5.16
N TRP A 102 -3.16 2.68 4.95
CA TRP A 102 -2.19 2.93 5.99
C TRP A 102 -1.60 4.33 5.82
N PHE A 103 -1.42 5.04 6.94
CA PHE A 103 -0.88 6.39 6.98
C PHE A 103 0.32 6.46 7.92
N PRO A 104 1.48 6.99 7.48
CA PRO A 104 2.51 7.42 8.40
C PRO A 104 2.04 8.66 9.14
N VAL A 105 2.27 8.73 10.44
CA VAL A 105 1.89 9.88 11.27
C VAL A 105 3.17 10.62 11.67
N TRP A 106 3.27 11.86 11.23
CA TRP A 106 4.43 12.71 11.43
C TRP A 106 4.23 13.62 12.63
N GLN A 107 5.33 13.92 13.33
CA GLN A 107 5.42 14.93 14.36
C GLN A 107 6.80 15.58 14.27
N ASN A 108 6.85 16.91 14.18
CA ASN A 108 8.11 17.67 14.12
C ASN A 108 9.10 17.15 13.06
N GLY A 109 8.62 16.74 11.89
CA GLY A 109 9.46 16.24 10.80
C GLY A 109 9.94 14.79 10.96
N GLU A 110 9.46 14.04 11.95
CA GLU A 110 9.78 12.62 12.14
C GLU A 110 8.52 11.75 12.16
N ILE A 111 8.66 10.47 11.80
CA ILE A 111 7.60 9.49 12.00
C ILE A 111 7.43 9.21 13.49
N TRP A 112 6.28 9.61 14.01
CA TRP A 112 5.85 9.35 15.37
C TRP A 112 5.13 8.01 15.52
N ALA A 113 4.18 7.73 14.62
CA ALA A 113 3.34 6.55 14.65
C ALA A 113 2.91 6.11 13.23
N GLU A 114 2.11 5.06 13.17
CA GLU A 114 1.33 4.71 11.99
C GLU A 114 -0.15 4.61 12.36
N LEU A 115 -1.01 4.83 11.37
CA LEU A 115 -2.46 4.74 11.48
C LEU A 115 -3.00 3.83 10.38
N GLU A 116 -3.74 2.80 10.76
CA GLU A 116 -4.44 1.91 9.82
C GLU A 116 -5.94 2.22 9.81
N ILE A 117 -6.48 2.48 8.62
CA ILE A 117 -7.91 2.62 8.35
C ILE A 117 -8.37 1.38 7.58
N VAL A 118 -9.46 0.76 8.02
CA VAL A 118 -10.02 -0.44 7.40
C VAL A 118 -11.44 -0.17 6.91
N ARG A 119 -11.81 -0.76 5.77
CA ARG A 119 -13.20 -0.79 5.31
C ARG A 119 -13.92 -1.98 5.95
N ARG A 120 -14.94 -1.71 6.75
CA ARG A 120 -15.82 -2.73 7.36
C ARG A 120 -17.27 -2.34 7.13
N ASN A 121 -18.08 -3.28 6.62
CA ASN A 121 -19.50 -3.07 6.30
C ASN A 121 -19.69 -1.81 5.42
N GLY A 122 -18.87 -1.67 4.38
CA GLY A 122 -18.90 -0.54 3.46
C GLY A 122 -18.27 0.77 3.97
N LYS A 123 -17.99 0.92 5.27
CA LYS A 123 -17.52 2.17 5.89
C LYS A 123 -16.05 2.10 6.30
N TRP A 124 -15.30 3.18 6.09
CA TRP A 124 -13.93 3.34 6.55
C TRP A 124 -13.87 3.76 8.02
N ARG A 125 -13.02 3.10 8.81
CA ARG A 125 -12.83 3.40 10.25
C ARG A 125 -11.41 3.13 10.69
N GLY A 126 -10.97 3.82 11.74
CA GLY A 126 -9.71 3.51 12.43
C GLY A 126 -9.68 2.07 12.93
N ARG A 127 -8.59 1.36 12.63
CA ARG A 127 -8.31 0.00 13.09
C ARG A 127 -7.24 -0.02 14.17
N SER A 128 -6.11 0.60 13.89
CA SER A 128 -4.94 0.58 14.78
C SER A 128 -4.17 1.89 14.66
N PHE A 129 -3.55 2.29 15.76
CA PHE A 129 -2.71 3.47 15.86
C PHE A 129 -1.58 3.19 16.84
N GLY A 130 -0.36 3.57 16.50
CA GLY A 130 0.84 3.30 17.29
C GLY A 130 1.89 2.51 16.49
N GLY A 131 3.11 2.46 16.98
CA GLY A 131 4.23 1.80 16.29
C GLY A 131 4.74 2.55 15.05
N GLY A 132 5.80 3.35 15.19
CA GLY A 132 6.43 4.02 14.03
C GLY A 132 7.44 3.15 13.25
N ARG A 133 7.69 1.90 13.66
CA ARG A 133 8.79 1.08 13.09
C ARG A 133 8.53 0.72 11.63
N ARG A 134 7.37 0.16 11.33
CA ARG A 134 7.00 -0.25 9.97
C ARG A 134 6.89 0.97 9.06
N ALA A 135 6.32 2.08 9.54
CA ALA A 135 6.35 3.37 8.86
C ALA A 135 7.75 3.80 8.42
N ARG A 136 8.74 3.73 9.33
CA ARG A 136 10.13 4.09 9.03
C ARG A 136 10.74 3.17 7.99
N GLN A 137 10.44 1.88 8.07
CA GLN A 137 10.90 0.88 7.08
C GLN A 137 10.30 1.14 5.69
N VAL A 138 9.00 1.43 5.63
CA VAL A 138 8.28 1.82 4.40
C VAL A 138 8.93 3.04 3.75
N LEU A 139 9.19 4.12 4.52
CA LEU A 139 9.81 5.33 3.96
C LEU A 139 11.24 5.08 3.48
N ARG A 140 12.06 4.34 4.22
CA ARG A 140 13.42 4.00 3.78
C ARG A 140 13.41 3.19 2.48
N ALA A 141 12.49 2.23 2.34
CA ALA A 141 12.34 1.48 1.10
C ALA A 141 11.87 2.36 -0.07
N ARG A 142 11.00 3.35 0.21
CA ARG A 142 10.57 4.34 -0.78
C ARG A 142 11.69 5.26 -1.25
N ASP A 143 12.55 5.74 -0.35
CA ASP A 143 13.69 6.57 -0.73
C ASP A 143 14.66 5.81 -1.65
N LYS A 144 14.85 4.50 -1.40
CA LYS A 144 15.59 3.62 -2.30
C LYS A 144 14.93 3.50 -3.68
N ILE A 145 13.60 3.37 -3.76
CA ILE A 145 12.85 3.39 -5.02
C ILE A 145 13.08 4.69 -5.77
N ALA A 146 12.93 5.82 -5.09
CA ALA A 146 13.14 7.13 -5.69
C ALA A 146 14.56 7.28 -6.26
N ASN A 147 15.56 6.75 -5.58
CA ASN A 147 16.95 6.77 -6.05
C ASN A 147 17.20 5.80 -7.23
N ALA A 148 16.60 4.61 -7.22
CA ALA A 148 16.64 3.68 -8.37
C ALA A 148 15.95 4.27 -9.60
N ILE A 149 14.88 5.06 -9.41
CA ILE A 149 14.22 5.77 -10.51
C ILE A 149 15.12 6.88 -11.06
N LYS A 150 15.68 7.72 -10.18
CA LYS A 150 16.56 8.83 -10.57
C LYS A 150 17.83 8.37 -11.29
N SER A 151 18.37 7.21 -10.93
CA SER A 151 19.55 6.62 -11.57
C SER A 151 19.25 5.93 -12.90
N GLY A 152 17.98 5.82 -13.30
CA GLY A 152 17.57 5.13 -14.52
C GLY A 152 17.54 3.61 -14.40
N GLU A 153 17.79 3.06 -13.21
CA GLU A 153 17.70 1.63 -12.93
C GLU A 153 16.24 1.12 -12.93
N ALA A 154 15.27 2.01 -12.75
CA ALA A 154 13.84 1.68 -12.76
C ALA A 154 12.95 2.79 -13.36
N ASP A 155 12.07 2.45 -14.29
CA ASP A 155 11.07 3.34 -14.91
C ASP A 155 9.67 3.14 -14.27
N ILE A 156 9.53 3.56 -13.01
CA ILE A 156 8.34 3.32 -12.17
C ILE A 156 7.37 4.51 -12.29
N THR A 157 6.09 4.22 -12.54
CA THR A 157 5.13 5.22 -13.05
C THR A 157 3.91 5.49 -12.15
N ASN A 158 3.72 4.78 -11.02
CA ASN A 158 2.50 4.90 -10.22
C ASN A 158 2.70 4.56 -8.72
N PRO A 159 1.77 4.94 -7.82
CA PRO A 159 2.06 5.06 -6.40
C PRO A 159 2.45 3.74 -5.77
N ASP A 160 3.49 3.81 -4.93
CA ASP A 160 3.91 2.75 -4.03
C ASP A 160 2.71 2.24 -3.21
N CYS A 161 2.35 0.98 -3.39
CA CYS A 161 1.46 0.26 -2.49
C CYS A 161 2.28 -0.51 -1.47
N ILE A 162 1.69 -0.81 -0.33
CA ILE A 162 2.25 -1.77 0.61
C ILE A 162 1.70 -3.15 0.24
N LEU A 163 2.58 -4.10 -0.07
CA LEU A 163 2.20 -5.49 -0.29
C LEU A 163 2.48 -6.30 0.97
N ARG A 164 1.47 -7.03 1.46
CA ARG A 164 1.57 -7.95 2.59
C ARG A 164 1.55 -9.38 2.10
N VAL A 165 2.42 -10.22 2.66
CA VAL A 165 2.35 -11.70 2.51
C VAL A 165 2.12 -12.27 3.91
N PRO A 166 0.85 -12.52 4.29
CA PRO A 166 0.47 -12.86 5.66
C PRO A 166 1.18 -14.09 6.22
N GLU A 167 1.34 -15.13 5.41
CA GLU A 167 1.83 -16.46 5.80
C GLU A 167 3.28 -16.42 6.30
N ILE A 168 4.07 -15.45 5.83
CA ILE A 168 5.47 -15.24 6.27
C ILE A 168 5.63 -13.98 7.10
N GLY A 169 4.52 -13.31 7.46
CA GLY A 169 4.53 -12.06 8.22
C GLY A 169 5.33 -10.95 7.53
N ALA A 170 5.38 -10.97 6.20
CA ALA A 170 6.26 -10.11 5.41
C ALA A 170 5.51 -8.91 4.83
N TRP A 171 6.26 -7.82 4.69
CA TRP A 171 5.78 -6.57 4.15
C TRP A 171 6.77 -6.07 3.09
N PHE A 172 6.22 -5.49 2.04
CA PHE A 172 6.97 -5.02 0.89
C PHE A 172 6.42 -3.67 0.45
N ILE A 173 7.26 -2.88 -0.21
CA ILE A 173 6.77 -1.84 -1.11
C ILE A 173 6.66 -2.43 -2.50
N SER A 174 5.52 -2.22 -3.13
CA SER A 174 5.27 -2.62 -4.51
C SER A 174 4.98 -1.39 -5.36
N ALA A 175 5.60 -1.30 -6.53
CA ALA A 175 5.36 -0.23 -7.48
C ALA A 175 5.16 -0.79 -8.89
N LYS A 176 4.20 -0.22 -9.62
CA LYS A 176 3.93 -0.64 -11.00
C LYS A 176 4.98 -0.05 -11.93
N HIS A 177 5.56 -0.90 -12.78
CA HIS A 177 6.58 -0.55 -13.75
C HIS A 177 6.22 -1.17 -15.10
N LYS A 178 5.70 -0.35 -16.03
CA LYS A 178 5.20 -0.82 -17.34
C LYS A 178 4.14 -1.93 -17.16
N ARG A 179 4.44 -3.15 -17.62
CA ARG A 179 3.60 -4.36 -17.51
C ARG A 179 3.98 -5.29 -16.35
N ASP A 180 4.89 -4.85 -15.48
CA ASP A 180 5.40 -5.63 -14.37
C ASP A 180 5.22 -4.89 -13.04
N MET A 181 5.39 -5.60 -11.93
CA MET A 181 5.45 -5.05 -10.59
C MET A 181 6.85 -5.21 -10.02
N LYS A 182 7.39 -4.11 -9.50
CA LYS A 182 8.61 -4.12 -8.71
C LYS A 182 8.26 -4.27 -7.25
N ILE A 183 9.00 -5.11 -6.53
CA ILE A 183 8.73 -5.45 -5.14
C ILE A 183 10.01 -5.29 -4.34
N ILE A 184 9.91 -4.62 -3.19
CA ILE A 184 11.03 -4.34 -2.30
C ILE A 184 10.72 -4.80 -0.89
N PRO A 185 11.51 -5.72 -0.32
CA PRO A 185 11.40 -6.12 1.08
C PRO A 185 11.69 -4.93 2.01
N ILE A 186 10.82 -4.67 2.99
CA ILE A 186 11.03 -3.58 3.96
C ILE A 186 11.69 -4.04 5.26
N THR A 187 12.07 -5.32 5.36
CA THR A 187 12.63 -5.91 6.58
C THR A 187 13.66 -6.98 6.27
N SER A 188 14.82 -6.91 6.94
CA SER A 188 15.93 -7.87 6.83
C SER A 188 15.59 -9.29 7.30
N ARG A 189 14.47 -9.49 8.00
CA ARG A 189 14.02 -10.84 8.39
C ARG A 189 13.70 -11.76 7.20
N LEU A 190 13.70 -11.23 5.98
CA LEU A 190 13.41 -11.95 4.75
C LEU A 190 14.67 -12.51 4.08
N ASP A 191 15.87 -12.20 4.59
CA ASP A 191 17.15 -12.74 4.10
C ASP A 191 17.17 -14.28 4.18
N ARG A 192 16.49 -14.87 5.17
CA ARG A 192 16.30 -16.33 5.30
C ARG A 192 15.55 -16.96 4.12
N PHE A 193 14.90 -16.15 3.29
CA PHE A 193 14.21 -16.54 2.06
C PHE A 193 14.93 -16.01 0.80
N GLY A 194 16.16 -15.51 0.96
CA GLY A 194 16.94 -14.89 -0.13
C GLY A 194 16.39 -13.55 -0.62
N LEU A 195 15.61 -12.86 0.23
CA LEU A 195 15.01 -11.55 -0.03
C LEU A 195 15.68 -10.47 0.82
N GLU A 196 16.58 -9.72 0.22
CA GLU A 196 17.39 -8.69 0.87
C GLU A 196 16.59 -7.39 1.08
N GLU A 197 16.72 -6.79 2.27
CA GLU A 197 16.05 -5.53 2.60
C GLU A 197 16.43 -4.40 1.63
N GLY A 198 15.42 -3.81 1.00
CA GLY A 198 15.61 -2.69 0.08
C GLY A 198 16.10 -3.06 -1.32
N LYS A 199 16.32 -4.34 -1.61
CA LYS A 199 16.65 -4.80 -2.97
C LYS A 199 15.40 -4.80 -3.86
N LEU A 200 15.56 -4.38 -5.10
CA LEU A 200 14.50 -4.37 -6.10
C LEU A 200 14.38 -5.74 -6.75
N TYR A 201 13.21 -6.37 -6.60
CA TYR A 201 12.87 -7.62 -7.29
C TYR A 201 11.82 -7.36 -8.36
N ASN A 202 11.98 -7.98 -9.52
CA ASN A 202 10.89 -8.09 -10.49
C ASN A 202 9.92 -9.21 -10.10
N SER A 203 8.75 -9.29 -10.74
CA SER A 203 7.75 -10.30 -10.38
C SER A 203 8.25 -11.73 -10.48
N ARG A 204 9.08 -12.04 -11.48
CA ARG A 204 9.60 -13.40 -11.71
C ARG A 204 10.60 -13.79 -10.61
N GLU A 205 11.55 -12.90 -10.30
CA GLU A 205 12.53 -13.12 -9.24
C GLU A 205 11.86 -13.28 -7.88
N PHE A 206 10.91 -12.39 -7.57
CA PHE A 206 10.15 -12.45 -6.33
C PHE A 206 9.35 -13.74 -6.22
N LYS A 207 8.63 -14.14 -7.28
CA LYS A 207 7.93 -15.42 -7.36
C LYS A 207 8.85 -16.59 -7.09
N HIS A 208 10.00 -16.62 -7.76
CA HIS A 208 10.97 -17.70 -7.62
C HIS A 208 11.53 -17.78 -6.18
N LYS A 209 11.83 -16.65 -5.55
CA LYS A 209 12.30 -16.65 -4.15
C LYS A 209 11.20 -17.07 -3.18
N ILE A 210 10.00 -16.51 -3.31
CA ILE A 210 8.91 -16.81 -2.38
C ILE A 210 8.34 -18.22 -2.55
N SER A 211 8.28 -18.77 -3.78
CA SER A 211 7.78 -20.13 -3.98
C SER A 211 8.68 -21.22 -3.39
N THR A 212 9.96 -20.90 -3.12
CA THR A 212 10.89 -21.81 -2.43
C THR A 212 10.71 -21.85 -0.91
N ILE A 213 9.86 -20.99 -0.36
CA ILE A 213 9.54 -20.99 1.06
C ILE A 213 8.66 -22.22 1.35
N LYS A 214 9.27 -23.27 1.90
CA LYS A 214 8.55 -24.47 2.37
C LYS A 214 7.60 -24.07 3.51
N ARG A 215 6.33 -24.47 3.39
CA ARG A 215 5.30 -24.37 4.44
C ARG A 215 5.70 -25.19 5.66
#